data_AF-A0AAV5EZJ4-F1
#
_entry.id   AF-A0AAV5EZJ4-F1
#
_cell.length_a   1.000
_cell.length_b   1.000
_cell.length_c   1.000
_cell.angle_alpha   90.00
_cell.angle_beta   90.00
_cell.angle_gamma   90.00
#
_symmetry.space_group_name_H-M   'P 1'
#
loop_
_entity.id
_entity.type
_entity.pdbx_description
1 polymer ?
#
loop_
_entity_poly.entity_id
_entity_poly.type
_entity_poly.pdbx_seq_one_letter_code
_entity_poly.pdbx_strand_id
1 'polypeptide(L)'
;MASAGKKLQLQERVPLRRTAWKFADLAVLSLLLALVASRAASLLRSDDGEAPPRCWLVALVCEVWFTLVWLLNMNGKWNPVRFDTFPERLSERIDELPAVDLFVTTADPKLEPPLVTVNTVLSLLAVDYPVHKLACYVSDDGCSPVTFYALREAVEFARLWVPFCKRHDVQVRAPFVYFSATGPERGTADDVFLREWTSMKSEYENLVTRIENADESSLVRRGGEFAEFLGAERRNHPTIIKVLWDNSKRSTVEEVLPSLVYISREKSPRHHHHFKAGAMNVLTRVSAVLTNAPIMLNVDCDMFTNNPQVVLHAMCLLLGFDDEVRSGFVQAPQRFYGGLKDDPFGNQMEVIFQKLGWGIAGLQGMFYGGTESPSYKELQKKFGTSKELIESARTIISGDMFAAQTVDIPSRIEVAKEVSSCSYETGTCWALFLVYNIYTFMEYMDCRVSARAWWNNQRMQRITSASSWLLAFLTVLLKTLGLSETVFEVTRKDNKSTPDSGDDSTEDADLGRFTFDSSPVFIPPTALTIVNIVAISVGAWRAVYATAEGVPSGPGVGEFVCCGWL
;
A
#
# COMPACT_ATOMS: atom_id res chain seq x y z
N MET A 1 -2.24 -36.02 37.35
CA MET A 1 -1.28 -35.23 36.53
C MET A 1 -1.64 -35.42 35.07
N ALA A 2 -2.53 -34.57 34.55
CA ALA A 2 -2.90 -34.58 33.14
C ALA A 2 -1.72 -34.03 32.33
N SER A 3 -1.36 -34.73 31.26
CA SER A 3 -0.40 -34.27 30.25
C SER A 3 -0.83 -32.88 29.77
N ALA A 4 -0.01 -31.87 30.07
CA ALA A 4 -0.12 -30.57 29.42
C ALA A 4 0.16 -30.79 27.93
N GLY A 5 -0.90 -30.86 27.12
CA GLY A 5 -0.80 -31.01 25.67
C GLY A 5 0.12 -29.93 25.12
N LYS A 6 1.17 -30.34 24.40
CA LYS A 6 2.15 -29.45 23.78
C LYS A 6 1.39 -28.57 22.78
N LYS A 7 1.17 -27.28 23.10
CA LYS A 7 0.50 -26.32 22.20
C LYS A 7 1.28 -26.31 20.88
N LEU A 8 0.65 -26.79 19.81
CA LEU A 8 1.25 -26.82 18.47
C LEU A 8 1.60 -25.39 18.06
N GLN A 9 2.83 -25.18 17.60
CA GLN A 9 3.30 -23.86 17.18
C GLN A 9 2.58 -23.45 15.88
N LEU A 10 1.77 -22.39 15.93
CA LEU A 10 0.98 -21.94 14.77
C LEU A 10 1.77 -21.02 13.82
N GLN A 11 2.84 -20.42 14.32
CA GLN A 11 3.70 -19.51 13.58
C GLN A 11 5.17 -19.61 14.01
N GLU A 12 6.07 -19.28 13.11
CA GLU A 12 7.50 -19.17 13.35
C GLU A 12 7.99 -17.77 12.99
N ARG A 13 8.66 -17.11 13.95
CA ARG A 13 9.29 -15.81 13.73
C ARG A 13 10.69 -16.03 13.14
N VAL A 14 10.84 -15.81 11.84
CA VAL A 14 12.07 -16.05 11.08
C VAL A 14 12.87 -14.73 10.93
N PRO A 15 14.02 -14.57 11.61
CA PRO A 15 14.88 -13.41 11.40
C PRO A 15 15.61 -13.51 10.06
N LEU A 16 15.55 -12.46 9.26
CA LEU A 16 16.21 -12.41 7.95
C LEU A 16 17.62 -11.83 8.09
N ARG A 17 18.62 -12.58 7.63
CA ARG A 17 20.02 -12.14 7.69
C ARG A 17 20.26 -11.00 6.70
N ARG A 18 20.69 -9.86 7.21
CA ARG A 18 20.94 -8.63 6.42
C ARG A 18 22.32 -8.00 6.68
N THR A 19 23.29 -8.78 7.17
CA THR A 19 24.56 -8.27 7.70
C THR A 19 25.34 -7.38 6.71
N ALA A 20 25.50 -7.83 5.46
CA ALA A 20 26.19 -7.04 4.43
C ALA A 20 25.49 -5.69 4.18
N TRP A 21 24.16 -5.68 4.15
CA TRP A 21 23.37 -4.47 3.98
C TRP A 21 23.46 -3.52 5.17
N LYS A 22 23.59 -4.02 6.41
CA LYS A 22 23.83 -3.15 7.58
C LYS A 22 25.15 -2.41 7.45
N PHE A 23 26.20 -3.09 6.99
CA PHE A 23 27.49 -2.45 6.72
C PHE A 23 27.37 -1.41 5.60
N ALA A 24 26.65 -1.73 4.52
CA ALA A 24 26.38 -0.76 3.46
C ALA A 24 25.60 0.46 3.97
N ASP A 25 24.55 0.25 4.77
CA ASP A 25 23.73 1.30 5.39
C ASP A 25 24.58 2.24 6.26
N LEU A 26 25.44 1.67 7.11
CA LEU A 26 26.36 2.40 7.96
C LEU A 26 27.43 3.15 7.14
N ALA A 27 27.94 2.56 6.07
CA ALA A 27 28.90 3.20 5.19
C ALA A 27 28.29 4.44 4.51
N VAL A 28 27.07 4.32 3.96
CA VAL A 28 26.36 5.45 3.37
C VAL A 28 26.06 6.53 4.41
N LEU A 29 25.59 6.15 5.60
CA LEU A 29 25.33 7.09 6.68
C LEU A 29 26.62 7.84 7.09
N SER A 30 27.75 7.12 7.18
CA SER A 30 29.04 7.73 7.51
C SER A 30 29.48 8.75 6.46
N LEU A 31 29.28 8.45 5.18
CA LEU A 31 29.57 9.37 4.08
C LEU A 31 28.65 10.61 4.12
N LEU A 32 27.36 10.43 4.41
CA LEU A 32 26.41 11.53 4.54
C LEU A 32 26.74 12.45 5.73
N LEU A 33 27.09 11.87 6.88
CA LEU A 33 27.54 12.62 8.06
C LEU A 33 28.84 13.37 7.79
N ALA A 34 29.79 12.76 7.08
CA ALA A 34 31.03 13.41 6.67
C ALA A 34 30.77 14.60 5.73
N LEU A 35 29.85 14.46 4.76
CA LEU A 35 29.45 15.54 3.87
C LEU A 35 28.85 16.72 4.65
N VAL A 36 27.89 16.45 5.54
CA VAL A 36 27.27 17.48 6.39
C VAL A 36 28.31 18.16 7.28
N ALA A 37 29.22 17.39 7.89
CA ALA A 37 30.28 17.94 8.72
C ALA A 37 31.26 18.81 7.93
N SER A 38 31.66 18.38 6.73
CA SER A 38 32.53 19.16 5.85
C SER A 38 31.87 20.48 5.44
N ARG A 39 30.60 20.43 4.99
CA ARG A 39 29.87 21.64 4.57
C ARG A 39 29.58 22.59 5.73
N ALA A 40 29.28 22.06 6.92
CA ALA A 40 29.14 22.88 8.12
C ALA A 40 30.48 23.54 8.51
N ALA A 41 31.58 22.79 8.45
CA ALA A 41 32.91 23.33 8.74
C ALA A 41 33.35 24.39 7.71
N SER A 42 33.02 24.23 6.42
CA SER A 42 33.31 25.23 5.39
C SER A 42 32.53 26.52 5.63
N LEU A 43 31.26 26.43 6.05
CA LEU A 43 30.43 27.60 6.38
C LEU A 43 30.87 28.31 7.67
N LEU A 44 31.48 27.59 8.62
CA LEU A 44 32.03 28.18 9.83
C LEU A 44 33.41 28.83 9.60
N ARG A 45 34.16 28.39 8.57
CA ARG A 45 35.48 28.93 8.21
C ARG A 45 35.42 30.11 7.25
N SER A 46 34.28 30.37 6.62
CA SER A 46 34.09 31.58 5.80
C SER A 46 33.97 32.81 6.71
N ASP A 47 35.11 33.26 7.24
CA ASP A 47 35.25 34.45 8.10
C ASP A 47 35.89 35.65 7.35
N ASP A 48 35.95 35.57 6.02
CA ASP A 48 36.47 36.65 5.16
C ASP A 48 35.38 37.66 4.78
N GLY A 49 34.66 38.24 5.75
CA GLY A 49 33.80 39.44 5.56
C GLY A 49 32.63 39.36 4.54
N GLU A 50 32.54 38.31 3.73
CA GLU A 50 31.48 38.05 2.76
C GLU A 50 30.61 36.90 3.27
N ALA A 51 29.29 37.15 3.36
CA ALA A 51 28.35 36.11 3.76
C ALA A 51 28.42 34.93 2.78
N PRO A 52 28.44 33.68 3.26
CA PRO A 52 28.47 32.51 2.39
C PRO A 52 27.27 32.56 1.43
N PRO A 53 27.42 32.12 0.17
CA PRO A 53 26.35 32.25 -0.81
C PRO A 53 25.10 31.51 -0.32
N ARG A 54 23.94 32.16 -0.36
CA ARG A 54 22.68 31.61 0.20
C ARG A 54 22.34 30.20 -0.30
N CYS A 55 22.80 29.83 -1.50
CA CYS A 55 22.65 28.48 -2.05
C CYS A 55 23.39 27.40 -1.24
N TRP A 56 24.50 27.72 -0.56
CA TRP A 56 25.23 26.77 0.29
C TRP A 56 24.48 26.45 1.58
N LEU A 57 23.80 27.44 2.17
CA LEU A 57 22.93 27.22 3.31
C LEU A 57 21.74 26.31 2.93
N VAL A 58 21.13 26.57 1.76
CA VAL A 58 20.05 25.71 1.24
C VAL A 58 20.54 24.28 1.01
N ALA A 59 21.72 24.12 0.39
CA ALA A 59 22.33 22.81 0.18
C ALA A 59 22.58 22.07 1.51
N LEU A 60 23.11 22.76 2.53
CA LEU A 60 23.31 22.17 3.85
C LEU A 60 21.99 21.69 4.47
N VAL A 61 20.93 22.49 4.41
CA VAL A 61 19.61 22.12 4.94
C VAL A 61 19.07 20.88 4.22
N CYS A 62 19.20 20.82 2.89
CA CYS A 62 18.81 19.64 2.12
C CYS A 62 19.62 18.39 2.50
N GLU A 63 20.95 18.50 2.61
CA GLU A 63 21.83 17.39 2.97
C GLU A 63 21.56 16.86 4.39
N VAL A 64 21.33 17.76 5.37
CA VAL A 64 20.91 17.38 6.72
C VAL A 64 19.59 16.62 6.67
N TRP A 65 18.62 17.10 5.89
CA TRP A 65 17.33 16.42 5.74
C TRP A 65 17.47 15.04 5.10
N PHE A 66 18.24 14.90 4.02
CA PHE A 66 18.50 13.60 3.39
C PHE A 66 19.22 12.64 4.35
N THR A 67 20.16 13.13 5.14
CA THR A 67 20.87 12.34 6.16
C THR A 67 19.91 11.84 7.23
N LEU A 68 18.98 12.69 7.69
CA LEU A 68 17.93 12.31 8.64
C LEU A 68 16.99 11.25 8.04
N VAL A 69 16.52 11.44 6.81
CA VAL A 69 15.67 10.46 6.12
C VAL A 69 16.38 9.12 5.95
N TRP A 70 17.67 9.13 5.59
CA TRP A 70 18.48 7.92 5.49
C TRP A 70 18.59 7.21 6.84
N LEU A 71 18.89 7.95 7.91
CA LEU A 71 18.96 7.40 9.26
C LEU A 71 17.65 6.74 9.67
N LEU A 72 16.51 7.39 9.44
CA LEU A 72 15.19 6.84 9.76
C LEU A 72 14.90 5.56 8.94
N ASN A 73 15.20 5.58 7.65
CA ASN A 73 14.99 4.44 6.76
C ASN A 73 15.87 3.24 7.14
N MET A 74 17.15 3.48 7.42
CA MET A 74 18.09 2.46 7.92
C MET A 74 17.58 1.80 9.19
N ASN A 75 17.12 2.59 10.17
CA ASN A 75 16.56 2.07 11.42
C ASN A 75 15.31 1.22 11.15
N GLY A 76 14.43 1.67 10.26
CA GLY A 76 13.24 0.93 9.83
C GLY A 76 13.56 -0.44 9.22
N LYS A 77 14.71 -0.59 8.54
CA LYS A 77 15.16 -1.85 7.90
C LYS A 77 16.14 -2.68 8.74
N TRP A 78 16.41 -2.31 9.99
CA TRP A 78 17.58 -2.83 10.72
C TRP A 78 17.47 -4.31 11.08
N ASN A 79 16.32 -4.77 11.56
CA ASN A 79 16.14 -6.16 12.01
C ASN A 79 14.93 -6.79 11.32
N PRO A 80 15.04 -7.13 10.02
CA PRO A 80 13.91 -7.66 9.27
C PRO A 80 13.48 -9.03 9.76
N VAL A 81 12.16 -9.23 9.84
CA VAL A 81 11.53 -10.45 10.32
C VAL A 81 10.38 -10.83 9.41
N ARG A 82 10.26 -12.13 9.13
CA ARG A 82 9.12 -12.75 8.48
C ARG A 82 8.43 -13.70 9.45
N PHE A 83 7.12 -13.83 9.35
CA PHE A 83 6.36 -14.82 10.09
C PHE A 83 5.88 -15.91 9.14
N ASP A 84 6.32 -17.14 9.37
CA ASP A 84 5.86 -18.32 8.64
C ASP A 84 4.71 -18.94 9.43
N THR A 85 3.58 -19.21 8.78
CA THR A 85 2.34 -19.68 9.41
C THR A 85 1.99 -21.09 8.96
N PHE A 86 1.38 -21.87 9.85
CA PHE A 86 1.05 -23.28 9.60
C PHE A 86 -0.47 -23.52 9.76
N PRO A 87 -1.31 -23.11 8.80
CA PRO A 87 -2.77 -23.25 8.89
C PRO A 87 -3.24 -24.70 9.01
N GLU A 88 -2.44 -25.68 8.57
CA GLU A 88 -2.74 -27.11 8.71
C GLU A 88 -2.78 -27.56 10.17
N ARG A 89 -2.16 -26.81 11.08
CA ARG A 89 -2.22 -27.08 12.54
C ARG A 89 -3.48 -26.50 13.19
N LEU A 90 -4.20 -25.63 12.50
CA LEU A 90 -5.50 -25.10 12.94
C LEU A 90 -6.66 -25.99 12.50
N SER A 91 -6.51 -26.76 11.41
CA SER A 91 -7.57 -27.65 10.92
C SER A 91 -7.89 -28.78 11.91
N GLU A 92 -6.96 -29.15 12.79
CA GLU A 92 -7.19 -30.07 13.91
C GLU A 92 -8.01 -29.44 15.06
N ARG A 93 -8.22 -28.11 15.05
CA ARG A 93 -8.88 -27.32 16.11
C ARG A 93 -9.94 -26.37 15.54
N ILE A 94 -10.67 -26.82 14.52
CA ILE A 94 -11.72 -26.03 13.85
C ILE A 94 -12.77 -25.48 14.84
N ASP A 95 -13.11 -26.26 15.86
CA ASP A 95 -14.09 -25.86 16.89
C ASP A 95 -13.62 -24.65 17.70
N GLU A 96 -12.31 -24.45 17.85
CA GLU A 96 -11.71 -23.37 18.62
C GLU A 96 -11.53 -22.08 17.82
N LEU A 97 -11.81 -22.10 16.51
CA LEU A 97 -11.72 -20.91 15.67
C LEU A 97 -12.74 -19.85 16.12
N PRO A 98 -12.36 -18.57 16.24
CA PRO A 98 -13.29 -17.49 16.57
C PRO A 98 -14.25 -17.17 15.41
N ALA A 99 -15.34 -16.46 15.68
CA ALA A 99 -16.12 -15.85 14.60
C ALA A 99 -15.35 -14.68 13.97
N VAL A 100 -15.57 -14.43 12.68
CA VAL A 100 -14.94 -13.37 11.90
C VAL A 100 -15.99 -12.63 11.08
N ASP A 101 -16.08 -11.31 11.28
CA ASP A 101 -16.91 -10.44 10.44
C ASP A 101 -16.07 -9.83 9.32
N LEU A 102 -16.50 -9.98 8.07
CA LEU A 102 -15.84 -9.46 6.87
C LEU A 102 -16.51 -8.13 6.50
N PHE A 103 -15.76 -7.03 6.48
CA PHE A 103 -16.26 -5.69 6.20
C PHE A 103 -15.81 -5.23 4.83
N VAL A 104 -16.77 -4.85 3.99
CA VAL A 104 -16.53 -4.26 2.66
C VAL A 104 -17.16 -2.88 2.62
N THR A 105 -16.42 -1.86 2.20
CA THR A 105 -16.96 -0.50 2.05
C THR A 105 -16.94 -0.06 0.59
N THR A 106 -18.05 0.50 0.12
CA THR A 106 -18.15 1.18 -1.18
C THR A 106 -18.73 2.58 -1.01
N ALA A 107 -18.25 3.55 -1.80
CA ALA A 107 -18.51 4.98 -1.62
C ALA A 107 -19.46 5.61 -2.64
N ASP A 108 -19.43 5.15 -3.88
CA ASP A 108 -20.24 5.68 -4.99
C ASP A 108 -20.35 4.64 -6.12
N PRO A 109 -21.55 4.26 -6.58
CA PRO A 109 -21.72 3.26 -7.63
C PRO A 109 -21.21 3.68 -9.02
N LYS A 110 -21.01 4.98 -9.27
CA LYS A 110 -20.46 5.49 -10.54
C LYS A 110 -18.93 5.50 -10.53
N LEU A 111 -18.33 5.82 -9.39
CA LEU A 111 -16.87 5.81 -9.22
C LEU A 111 -16.36 4.41 -8.90
N GLU A 112 -17.14 3.61 -8.22
CA GLU A 112 -16.84 2.23 -7.84
C GLU A 112 -17.99 1.35 -8.34
N PRO A 113 -17.92 0.86 -9.59
CA PRO A 113 -19.00 0.09 -10.20
C PRO A 113 -19.44 -1.09 -9.31
N PRO A 114 -20.75 -1.36 -9.17
CA PRO A 114 -21.25 -2.45 -8.31
C PRO A 114 -20.60 -3.81 -8.57
N LEU A 115 -20.22 -4.09 -9.83
CA LEU A 115 -19.54 -5.32 -10.21
C LEU A 115 -18.18 -5.52 -9.50
N VAL A 116 -17.44 -4.44 -9.25
CA VAL A 116 -16.15 -4.48 -8.51
C VAL A 116 -16.40 -4.98 -7.09
N THR A 117 -17.39 -4.36 -6.41
CA THR A 117 -17.81 -4.76 -5.06
C THR A 117 -18.31 -6.20 -5.04
N VAL A 118 -19.11 -6.62 -6.03
CA VAL A 118 -19.62 -8.00 -6.14
C VAL A 118 -18.49 -9.02 -6.25
N ASN A 119 -17.47 -8.77 -7.08
CA ASN A 119 -16.34 -9.68 -7.22
C ASN A 119 -15.54 -9.84 -5.91
N THR A 120 -15.36 -8.75 -5.18
CA THR A 120 -14.76 -8.75 -3.84
C THR A 120 -15.59 -9.57 -2.86
N VAL A 121 -16.91 -9.35 -2.81
CA VAL A 121 -17.82 -10.10 -1.94
C VAL A 121 -17.83 -11.58 -2.29
N LEU A 122 -17.88 -11.95 -3.57
CA LEU A 122 -17.83 -13.34 -4.02
C LEU A 122 -16.53 -14.04 -3.61
N SER A 123 -15.39 -13.33 -3.70
CA SER A 123 -14.11 -13.84 -3.20
C SER A 123 -14.13 -14.08 -1.70
N LEU A 124 -14.71 -13.16 -0.92
CA LEU A 124 -14.78 -13.25 0.54
C LEU A 124 -15.74 -14.33 1.04
N LEU A 125 -16.90 -14.50 0.40
CA LEU A 125 -17.85 -15.57 0.74
C LEU A 125 -17.29 -16.96 0.45
N ALA A 126 -16.26 -17.03 -0.41
CA ALA A 126 -15.64 -18.26 -0.84
C ALA A 126 -14.35 -18.60 -0.06
N VAL A 127 -13.99 -17.96 1.05
CA VAL A 127 -12.76 -18.31 1.79
C VAL A 127 -12.86 -19.66 2.52
N ASP A 128 -11.72 -20.27 2.83
CA ASP A 128 -11.63 -21.52 3.57
C ASP A 128 -11.74 -21.28 5.09
N TYR A 129 -12.97 -21.08 5.54
CA TYR A 129 -13.32 -20.96 6.97
C TYR A 129 -14.69 -21.60 7.25
N PRO A 130 -14.97 -22.02 8.50
CA PRO A 130 -16.30 -22.51 8.86
C PRO A 130 -17.39 -21.47 8.56
N VAL A 131 -18.38 -21.88 7.76
CA VAL A 131 -19.42 -21.00 7.22
C VAL A 131 -20.23 -20.32 8.33
N HIS A 132 -20.58 -21.06 9.39
CA HIS A 132 -21.29 -20.54 10.57
C HIS A 132 -20.47 -19.56 11.43
N LYS A 133 -19.16 -19.42 11.17
CA LYS A 133 -18.27 -18.48 11.87
C LYS A 133 -17.96 -17.23 11.04
N LEU A 134 -18.49 -17.14 9.82
CA LEU A 134 -18.31 -15.97 8.95
C LEU A 134 -19.62 -15.20 8.78
N ALA A 135 -19.51 -13.87 8.80
CA ALA A 135 -20.55 -12.99 8.31
C ALA A 135 -19.93 -11.84 7.51
N CYS A 136 -20.47 -11.56 6.34
CA CYS A 136 -20.01 -10.50 5.46
C CYS A 136 -20.95 -9.29 5.54
N TYR A 137 -20.40 -8.10 5.70
CA TYR A 137 -21.09 -6.84 5.80
C TYR A 137 -20.61 -5.90 4.71
N VAL A 138 -21.54 -5.41 3.90
CA VAL A 138 -21.25 -4.43 2.86
C VAL A 138 -21.85 -3.10 3.25
N SER A 139 -21.00 -2.11 3.53
CA SER A 139 -21.40 -0.72 3.78
C SER A 139 -21.38 0.06 2.47
N ASP A 140 -22.54 0.53 2.06
CA ASP A 140 -22.74 1.37 0.88
C ASP A 140 -23.02 2.82 1.29
N ASP A 141 -21.97 3.64 1.18
CA ASP A 141 -22.02 5.08 1.42
C ASP A 141 -22.69 5.84 0.25
N GLY A 142 -22.93 5.18 -0.89
CA GLY A 142 -23.68 5.72 -2.02
C GLY A 142 -25.19 5.63 -1.86
N CYS A 143 -25.70 4.75 -0.98
CA CYS A 143 -27.12 4.39 -0.87
C CYS A 143 -27.72 3.99 -2.23
N SER A 144 -27.00 3.15 -2.98
CA SER A 144 -27.36 2.79 -4.34
C SER A 144 -28.29 1.58 -4.39
N PRO A 145 -29.50 1.71 -4.98
CA PRO A 145 -30.37 0.56 -5.21
C PRO A 145 -29.76 -0.45 -6.19
N VAL A 146 -28.88 0.01 -7.11
CA VAL A 146 -28.15 -0.86 -8.03
C VAL A 146 -27.10 -1.70 -7.30
N THR A 147 -26.36 -1.11 -6.36
CA THR A 147 -25.43 -1.87 -5.49
C THR A 147 -26.18 -2.93 -4.67
N PHE A 148 -27.31 -2.57 -4.07
CA PHE A 148 -28.15 -3.51 -3.34
C PHE A 148 -28.65 -4.66 -4.25
N TYR A 149 -29.16 -4.34 -5.44
CA TYR A 149 -29.56 -5.35 -6.43
C TYR A 149 -28.40 -6.26 -6.85
N ALA A 150 -27.23 -5.69 -7.12
CA ALA A 150 -26.04 -6.44 -7.53
C ALA A 150 -25.59 -7.43 -6.45
N LEU A 151 -25.64 -7.05 -5.17
CA LEU A 151 -25.34 -7.95 -4.06
C LEU A 151 -26.38 -9.07 -3.91
N ARG A 152 -27.65 -8.78 -4.16
CA ARG A 152 -28.72 -9.79 -4.19
C ARG A 152 -28.48 -10.83 -5.29
N GLU A 153 -28.15 -10.38 -6.50
CA GLU A 153 -27.78 -11.27 -7.61
C GLU A 153 -26.50 -12.07 -7.30
N ALA A 154 -25.53 -11.44 -6.60
CA ALA A 154 -24.31 -12.10 -6.17
C ALA A 154 -24.59 -13.25 -5.20
N VAL A 155 -25.58 -13.14 -4.31
CA VAL A 155 -25.97 -14.25 -3.42
C VAL A 155 -26.42 -15.47 -4.22
N GLU A 156 -27.27 -15.28 -5.23
CA GLU A 156 -27.73 -16.41 -6.06
C GLU A 156 -26.58 -17.05 -6.83
N PHE A 157 -25.66 -16.26 -7.38
CA PHE A 157 -24.46 -16.79 -8.04
C PHE A 157 -23.51 -17.47 -7.05
N ALA A 158 -23.33 -16.92 -5.84
CA ALA A 158 -22.45 -17.49 -4.82
C ALA A 158 -22.83 -18.93 -4.45
N ARG A 159 -24.13 -19.26 -4.50
CA ARG A 159 -24.63 -20.62 -4.24
C ARG A 159 -24.10 -21.66 -5.23
N LEU A 160 -23.75 -21.23 -6.44
CA LEU A 160 -23.13 -22.06 -7.47
C LEU A 160 -21.59 -21.97 -7.39
N TRP A 161 -21.08 -20.75 -7.22
CA TRP A 161 -19.65 -20.45 -7.22
C TRP A 161 -18.88 -21.06 -6.04
N VAL A 162 -19.39 -20.93 -4.81
CA VAL A 162 -18.67 -21.40 -3.61
C VAL A 162 -18.46 -22.92 -3.62
N PRO A 163 -19.48 -23.76 -3.91
CA PRO A 163 -19.27 -25.20 -4.09
C PRO A 163 -18.30 -25.54 -5.22
N PHE A 164 -18.37 -24.82 -6.35
CA PHE A 164 -17.45 -25.01 -7.47
C PHE A 164 -16.00 -24.73 -7.06
N CYS A 165 -15.75 -23.62 -6.36
CA CYS A 165 -14.42 -23.28 -5.84
C CYS A 165 -13.85 -24.36 -4.92
N LYS A 166 -14.67 -24.85 -3.99
CA LYS A 166 -14.25 -25.87 -3.02
C LYS A 166 -14.03 -27.24 -3.68
N ARG A 167 -14.88 -27.62 -4.64
CA ARG A 167 -14.78 -28.91 -5.35
C ARG A 167 -13.53 -28.99 -6.21
N HIS A 168 -13.18 -27.90 -6.88
CA HIS A 168 -12.08 -27.84 -7.85
C HIS A 168 -10.83 -27.15 -7.31
N ASP A 169 -10.74 -26.94 -5.99
CA ASP A 169 -9.63 -26.30 -5.28
C ASP A 169 -9.15 -25.00 -5.96
N VAL A 170 -10.12 -24.14 -6.31
CA VAL A 170 -9.83 -22.86 -6.96
C VAL A 170 -9.08 -21.96 -5.99
N GLN A 171 -7.86 -21.56 -6.38
CA GLN A 171 -6.99 -20.72 -5.54
C GLN A 171 -7.46 -19.27 -5.52
N VAL A 172 -7.57 -18.62 -6.69
CA VAL A 172 -8.08 -17.24 -6.76
C VAL A 172 -9.59 -17.26 -6.96
N ARG A 173 -10.34 -16.99 -5.89
CA ARG A 173 -11.81 -17.13 -5.86
C ARG A 173 -12.56 -15.86 -6.25
N ALA A 174 -11.88 -14.90 -6.87
CA ALA A 174 -12.50 -13.75 -7.55
C ALA A 174 -12.83 -14.13 -9.01
N PRO A 175 -14.11 -14.23 -9.40
CA PRO A 175 -14.50 -14.77 -10.71
C PRO A 175 -13.88 -14.03 -11.90
N PHE A 176 -13.84 -12.70 -11.87
CA PHE A 176 -13.24 -11.92 -12.97
C PHE A 176 -11.75 -12.23 -13.20
N VAL A 177 -11.02 -12.58 -12.15
CA VAL A 177 -9.60 -12.98 -12.26
C VAL A 177 -9.49 -14.43 -12.68
N TYR A 178 -10.31 -15.30 -12.09
CA TYR A 178 -10.31 -16.73 -12.41
C TYR A 178 -10.63 -16.98 -13.89
N PHE A 179 -11.63 -16.29 -14.45
CA PHE A 179 -12.07 -16.46 -15.83
C PHE A 179 -11.31 -15.60 -16.86
N SER A 180 -10.43 -14.68 -16.42
CA SER A 180 -9.56 -13.90 -17.33
C SER A 180 -8.26 -14.63 -17.69
N ALA A 181 -7.83 -15.60 -16.89
CA ALA A 181 -6.73 -16.48 -17.24
C ALA A 181 -7.07 -17.35 -18.48
N THR A 182 -6.05 -17.73 -19.26
CA THR A 182 -6.21 -18.73 -20.33
C THR A 182 -6.90 -19.96 -19.74
N GLY A 183 -8.05 -20.32 -20.32
CA GLY A 183 -8.88 -21.41 -19.83
C GLY A 183 -8.13 -22.74 -19.71
N PRO A 184 -8.71 -23.75 -19.05
CA PRO A 184 -8.03 -25.02 -18.79
C PRO A 184 -7.51 -25.67 -20.09
N GLU A 185 -6.27 -26.17 -20.05
CA GLU A 185 -5.65 -26.85 -21.18
C GLU A 185 -6.45 -28.11 -21.54
N ARG A 186 -6.95 -28.16 -22.79
CA ARG A 186 -7.83 -29.23 -23.30
C ARG A 186 -7.20 -30.64 -23.27
N GLY A 187 -5.92 -30.79 -22.93
CA GLY A 187 -5.21 -32.07 -22.87
C GLY A 187 -5.03 -32.66 -21.46
N THR A 188 -5.22 -31.87 -20.40
CA THR A 188 -4.97 -32.28 -19.01
C THR A 188 -6.23 -32.27 -18.14
N ALA A 189 -7.29 -31.59 -18.59
CA ALA A 189 -8.55 -31.45 -17.88
C ALA A 189 -9.55 -32.57 -18.20
N ASP A 190 -10.21 -33.09 -17.16
CA ASP A 190 -11.32 -34.05 -17.29
C ASP A 190 -12.52 -33.41 -18.03
N ASP A 191 -13.19 -34.20 -18.88
CA ASP A 191 -14.36 -33.75 -19.67
C ASP A 191 -15.51 -33.25 -18.77
N VAL A 192 -15.64 -33.83 -17.57
CA VAL A 192 -16.62 -33.38 -16.57
C VAL A 192 -16.26 -31.97 -16.08
N PHE A 193 -14.99 -31.75 -15.71
CA PHE A 193 -14.51 -30.44 -15.27
C PHE A 193 -14.66 -29.37 -16.36
N LEU A 194 -14.32 -29.69 -17.63
CA LEU A 194 -14.47 -28.75 -18.74
C LEU A 194 -15.92 -28.28 -18.94
N ARG A 195 -16.89 -29.21 -18.80
CA ARG A 195 -18.32 -28.86 -18.86
C ARG A 195 -18.76 -28.01 -17.68
N GLU A 196 -18.37 -28.37 -16.45
CA GLU A 196 -18.70 -27.60 -15.25
C GLU A 196 -18.07 -26.20 -15.30
N TRP A 197 -16.83 -26.08 -15.75
CA TRP A 197 -16.13 -24.80 -15.92
C TRP A 197 -16.81 -23.91 -16.96
N THR A 198 -17.18 -24.47 -18.12
CA THR A 198 -17.87 -23.70 -19.18
C THR A 198 -19.24 -23.23 -18.71
N SER A 199 -19.97 -24.08 -18.01
CA SER A 199 -21.26 -23.73 -17.40
C SER A 199 -21.09 -22.61 -16.37
N MET A 200 -20.09 -22.71 -15.48
CA MET A 200 -19.84 -21.70 -14.45
C MET A 200 -19.43 -20.35 -15.04
N LYS A 201 -18.59 -20.36 -16.10
CA LYS A 201 -18.21 -19.15 -16.83
C LYS A 201 -19.44 -18.46 -17.43
N SER A 202 -20.33 -19.22 -18.06
CA SER A 202 -21.57 -18.68 -18.62
C SER A 202 -22.48 -18.08 -17.54
N GLU A 203 -22.61 -18.72 -16.38
CA GLU A 203 -23.37 -18.16 -15.24
C GLU A 203 -22.78 -16.85 -14.73
N TYR A 204 -21.44 -16.73 -14.71
CA TYR A 204 -20.77 -15.48 -14.35
C TYR A 204 -21.00 -14.38 -15.38
N GLU A 205 -20.90 -14.67 -16.67
CA GLU A 205 -21.21 -13.71 -17.75
C GLU A 205 -22.67 -13.25 -17.70
N ASN A 206 -23.60 -14.16 -17.39
CA ASN A 206 -25.01 -13.83 -17.17
C ASN A 206 -25.19 -12.90 -15.96
N LEU A 207 -24.47 -13.13 -14.85
CA LEU A 207 -24.47 -12.24 -13.69
C LEU A 207 -23.98 -10.83 -14.06
N VAL A 208 -22.84 -10.74 -14.75
CA VAL A 208 -22.27 -9.46 -15.23
C VAL A 208 -23.30 -8.71 -16.06
N THR A 209 -23.88 -9.39 -17.06
CA THR A 209 -24.91 -8.83 -17.95
C THR A 209 -26.13 -8.31 -17.18
N ARG A 210 -26.58 -9.03 -16.15
CA ARG A 210 -27.73 -8.60 -15.32
C ARG A 210 -27.41 -7.36 -14.48
N ILE A 211 -26.17 -7.25 -13.97
CA ILE A 211 -25.74 -6.11 -13.16
C ILE A 211 -25.54 -4.87 -14.04
N GLU A 212 -24.90 -5.01 -15.20
CA GLU A 212 -24.62 -3.90 -16.11
C GLU A 212 -25.88 -3.32 -16.73
N ASN A 213 -26.88 -4.16 -17.02
CA ASN A 213 -28.18 -3.73 -17.56
C ASN A 213 -29.17 -3.28 -16.48
N ALA A 214 -28.78 -3.25 -15.21
CA ALA A 214 -29.67 -2.86 -14.12
C ALA A 214 -29.96 -1.35 -14.16
N ASP A 215 -31.22 -0.99 -14.38
CA ASP A 215 -31.68 0.39 -14.35
C ASP A 215 -32.22 0.78 -12.97
N GLU A 216 -31.60 1.80 -12.36
CA GLU A 216 -31.97 2.33 -11.04
C GLU A 216 -33.45 2.74 -10.98
N SER A 217 -33.96 3.43 -12.00
CA SER A 217 -35.34 3.92 -12.02
C SER A 217 -36.36 2.78 -12.05
N SER A 218 -36.03 1.69 -12.73
CA SER A 218 -36.85 0.49 -12.84
C SER A 218 -36.88 -0.28 -11.51
N LEU A 219 -35.73 -0.43 -10.86
CA LEU A 219 -35.60 -1.10 -9.56
C LEU A 219 -36.44 -0.40 -8.48
N VAL A 220 -36.34 0.93 -8.38
CA VAL A 220 -37.11 1.70 -7.39
C VAL A 220 -38.61 1.66 -7.68
N ARG A 221 -39.02 1.73 -8.96
CA ARG A 221 -40.44 1.63 -9.37
C ARG A 221 -41.07 0.27 -9.08
N ARG A 222 -40.30 -0.82 -9.09
CA ARG A 222 -40.79 -2.16 -8.74
C ARG A 222 -41.31 -2.27 -7.31
N GLY A 223 -40.92 -1.37 -6.41
CA GLY A 223 -41.35 -1.38 -5.00
C GLY A 223 -40.87 -2.63 -4.24
N GLY A 224 -41.53 -2.93 -3.11
CA GLY A 224 -41.19 -4.07 -2.27
C GLY A 224 -39.87 -3.88 -1.52
N GLU A 225 -38.87 -4.73 -1.79
CA GLU A 225 -37.56 -4.68 -1.12
C GLU A 225 -36.79 -3.36 -1.37
N PHE A 226 -37.13 -2.65 -2.46
CA PHE A 226 -36.55 -1.37 -2.84
C PHE A 226 -37.30 -0.14 -2.29
N ALA A 227 -38.40 -0.33 -1.56
CA ALA A 227 -39.25 0.79 -1.12
C ALA A 227 -38.51 1.81 -0.24
N GLU A 228 -37.53 1.37 0.56
CA GLU A 228 -36.73 2.25 1.43
C GLU A 228 -35.77 3.17 0.65
N PHE A 229 -35.48 2.86 -0.63
CA PHE A 229 -34.66 3.71 -1.50
C PHE A 229 -35.47 4.80 -2.20
N LEU A 230 -36.80 4.76 -2.12
CA LEU A 230 -37.65 5.73 -2.79
C LEU A 230 -37.44 7.13 -2.18
N GLY A 231 -36.91 8.06 -2.99
CA GLY A 231 -36.61 9.42 -2.55
C GLY A 231 -35.36 9.56 -1.68
N ALA A 232 -34.55 8.50 -1.56
CA ALA A 232 -33.25 8.56 -0.89
C ALA A 232 -32.23 9.32 -1.76
N GLU A 233 -31.52 10.29 -1.17
CA GLU A 233 -30.41 10.98 -1.81
C GLU A 233 -29.09 10.58 -1.16
N ARG A 234 -27.99 10.52 -1.92
CA ARG A 234 -26.66 10.11 -1.42
C ARG A 234 -26.18 10.82 -0.14
N ARG A 235 -26.63 12.06 0.11
CA ARG A 235 -26.26 12.85 1.31
C ARG A 235 -27.42 13.03 2.30
N ASN A 236 -28.60 12.51 1.99
CA ASN A 236 -29.81 12.70 2.77
C ASN A 236 -30.73 11.48 2.63
N HIS A 237 -30.59 10.51 3.53
CA HIS A 237 -31.42 9.32 3.56
C HIS A 237 -31.38 8.67 4.95
N PRO A 238 -32.44 7.96 5.38
CA PRO A 238 -32.42 7.20 6.62
C PRO A 238 -31.47 6.00 6.53
N THR A 239 -31.20 5.38 7.69
CA THR A 239 -30.47 4.11 7.73
C THR A 239 -31.28 3.00 7.05
N ILE A 240 -30.64 2.22 6.19
CA ILE A 240 -31.19 1.04 5.51
C ILE A 240 -30.31 -0.16 5.87
N ILE A 241 -30.90 -1.21 6.45
CA ILE A 241 -30.18 -2.47 6.75
C ILE A 241 -30.99 -3.61 6.18
N LYS A 242 -30.36 -4.44 5.34
CA LYS A 242 -30.99 -5.59 4.69
C LYS A 242 -30.12 -6.83 4.87
N VAL A 243 -30.69 -7.88 5.44
CA VAL A 243 -30.04 -9.20 5.49
C VAL A 243 -30.35 -9.92 4.18
N LEU A 244 -29.36 -10.02 3.30
CA LEU A 244 -29.48 -10.65 1.97
C LEU A 244 -29.43 -12.17 2.08
N TRP A 245 -28.60 -12.69 2.99
CA TRP A 245 -28.51 -14.11 3.29
C TRP A 245 -28.30 -14.31 4.80
N ASP A 246 -29.04 -15.24 5.39
CA ASP A 246 -29.02 -15.56 6.82
C ASP A 246 -28.74 -17.05 7.01
N ASN A 247 -27.53 -17.37 7.49
CA ASN A 247 -27.15 -18.75 7.75
C ASN A 247 -27.76 -19.31 9.06
N SER A 248 -28.32 -18.46 9.94
CA SER A 248 -28.81 -18.90 11.26
C SER A 248 -30.15 -19.64 11.23
N LYS A 249 -30.93 -19.49 10.15
CA LYS A 249 -32.33 -19.95 10.07
C LYS A 249 -32.54 -21.29 9.35
N ARG A 250 -31.48 -21.97 8.90
CA ARG A 250 -31.61 -23.18 8.08
C ARG A 250 -30.80 -24.34 8.66
N SER A 251 -31.52 -25.32 9.21
CA SER A 251 -30.99 -26.50 9.91
C SER A 251 -30.62 -27.68 8.99
N THR A 252 -30.42 -27.45 7.69
CA THR A 252 -30.11 -28.51 6.73
C THR A 252 -28.61 -28.55 6.45
N VAL A 253 -28.06 -29.76 6.38
CA VAL A 253 -26.63 -30.16 6.25
C VAL A 253 -25.88 -29.53 5.05
N GLU A 254 -26.56 -28.77 4.19
CA GLU A 254 -25.98 -28.02 3.06
C GLU A 254 -25.86 -26.52 3.39
N GLU A 255 -25.09 -26.18 4.42
CA GLU A 255 -24.71 -24.79 4.70
C GLU A 255 -23.67 -24.31 3.67
N VAL A 256 -24.13 -23.66 2.61
CA VAL A 256 -23.23 -23.30 1.48
C VAL A 256 -22.54 -21.94 1.64
N LEU A 257 -23.15 -20.96 2.34
CA LEU A 257 -22.72 -19.56 2.31
C LEU A 257 -22.75 -18.83 3.67
N PRO A 258 -21.75 -17.98 3.97
CA PRO A 258 -21.77 -17.07 5.11
C PRO A 258 -22.95 -16.10 5.05
N SER A 259 -23.40 -15.59 6.20
CA SER A 259 -24.41 -14.52 6.25
C SER A 259 -23.92 -13.29 5.48
N LEU A 260 -24.82 -12.61 4.75
CA LEU A 260 -24.51 -11.39 4.01
C LEU A 260 -25.50 -10.28 4.39
N VAL A 261 -24.96 -9.15 4.84
CA VAL A 261 -25.74 -8.00 5.31
C VAL A 261 -25.34 -6.75 4.52
N TYR A 262 -26.32 -6.12 3.89
CA TYR A 262 -26.20 -4.81 3.27
C TYR A 262 -26.56 -3.72 4.27
N ILE A 263 -25.72 -2.68 4.34
CA ILE A 263 -25.91 -1.53 5.23
C ILE A 263 -25.69 -0.25 4.44
N SER A 264 -26.67 0.64 4.48
CA SER A 264 -26.48 2.05 4.16
C SER A 264 -26.81 2.87 5.39
N ARG A 265 -25.81 3.55 5.95
CA ARG A 265 -25.96 4.35 7.17
C ARG A 265 -26.74 5.63 6.91
N GLU A 266 -27.48 6.11 7.89
CA GLU A 266 -28.12 7.43 7.80
C GLU A 266 -27.11 8.52 7.42
N LYS A 267 -27.53 9.37 6.48
CA LYS A 267 -26.82 10.59 6.12
C LYS A 267 -27.78 11.76 6.17
N SER A 268 -27.28 12.88 6.66
CA SER A 268 -28.01 14.14 6.75
C SER A 268 -27.07 15.29 6.34
N PRO A 269 -27.55 16.28 5.57
CA PRO A 269 -26.74 17.45 5.21
C PRO A 269 -26.23 18.25 6.42
N ARG A 270 -26.85 18.08 7.59
CA ARG A 270 -26.50 18.78 8.83
C ARG A 270 -25.35 18.14 9.60
N HIS A 271 -24.97 16.91 9.28
CA HIS A 271 -23.99 16.14 10.05
C HIS A 271 -22.85 15.68 9.15
N HIS A 272 -21.62 15.96 9.60
CA HIS A 272 -20.44 15.45 8.91
C HIS A 272 -20.34 13.92 9.08
N HIS A 273 -20.17 13.21 7.97
CA HIS A 273 -20.26 11.74 7.96
C HIS A 273 -18.89 11.04 8.02
N HIS A 274 -17.76 11.75 8.01
CA HIS A 274 -16.43 11.16 8.18
C HIS A 274 -16.07 10.01 7.20
N PHE A 275 -16.63 10.04 5.99
CA PHE A 275 -16.30 9.10 4.88
C PHE A 275 -16.17 7.64 5.34
N LYS A 276 -15.10 6.94 4.91
CA LYS A 276 -14.82 5.54 5.25
C LYS A 276 -14.70 5.30 6.75
N ALA A 277 -14.09 6.20 7.52
CA ALA A 277 -13.97 6.04 8.97
C ALA A 277 -15.34 5.99 9.66
N GLY A 278 -16.27 6.85 9.24
CA GLY A 278 -17.65 6.83 9.75
C GLY A 278 -18.41 5.56 9.34
N ALA A 279 -18.19 5.06 8.12
CA ALA A 279 -18.77 3.80 7.63
C ALA A 279 -18.27 2.60 8.46
N MET A 280 -16.96 2.51 8.68
CA MET A 280 -16.34 1.47 9.51
C MET A 280 -16.86 1.48 10.94
N ASN A 281 -17.00 2.68 11.54
CA ASN A 281 -17.56 2.80 12.89
C ASN A 281 -19.02 2.32 12.96
N VAL A 282 -19.83 2.53 11.90
CA VAL A 282 -21.20 2.00 11.83
C VAL A 282 -21.17 0.48 11.69
N LEU A 283 -20.33 -0.05 10.80
CA LEU A 283 -20.14 -1.50 10.62
C LEU A 283 -19.81 -2.19 11.94
N THR A 284 -18.81 -1.69 12.68
CA THR A 284 -18.44 -2.22 14.01
C THR A 284 -19.62 -2.22 14.99
N ARG A 285 -20.44 -1.16 15.02
CA ARG A 285 -21.61 -1.10 15.92
C ARG A 285 -22.71 -2.06 15.50
N VAL A 286 -22.98 -2.17 14.20
CA VAL A 286 -24.01 -3.06 13.67
C VAL A 286 -23.62 -4.52 13.84
N SER A 287 -22.37 -4.88 13.52
CA SER A 287 -21.86 -6.25 13.70
C SER A 287 -21.83 -6.65 15.18
N ALA A 288 -21.46 -5.75 16.09
CA ALA A 288 -21.52 -6.00 17.54
C ALA A 288 -22.92 -6.39 18.05
N VAL A 289 -23.99 -5.96 17.38
CA VAL A 289 -25.38 -6.32 17.71
C VAL A 289 -25.83 -7.60 17.00
N LEU A 290 -25.42 -7.78 15.74
CA LEU A 290 -25.92 -8.88 14.90
C LEU A 290 -25.18 -10.20 15.10
N THR A 291 -23.86 -10.18 15.16
CA THR A 291 -23.00 -11.39 15.25
C THR A 291 -22.03 -11.34 16.41
N ASN A 292 -21.59 -10.14 16.80
CA ASN A 292 -20.64 -9.88 17.88
C ASN A 292 -19.33 -10.68 17.71
N ALA A 293 -18.81 -10.75 16.48
CA ALA A 293 -17.56 -11.45 16.22
C ALA A 293 -16.38 -10.75 16.90
N PRO A 294 -15.46 -11.49 17.53
CA PRO A 294 -14.28 -10.91 18.19
C PRO A 294 -13.23 -10.36 17.20
N ILE A 295 -13.30 -10.75 15.93
CA ILE A 295 -12.35 -10.39 14.88
C ILE A 295 -13.12 -9.82 13.68
N MET A 296 -12.64 -8.71 13.13
CA MET A 296 -13.25 -8.05 11.98
C MET A 296 -12.21 -7.91 10.87
N LEU A 297 -12.43 -8.41 9.66
CA LEU A 297 -11.53 -8.23 8.51
C LEU A 297 -12.03 -7.06 7.64
N ASN A 298 -11.29 -5.95 7.56
CA ASN A 298 -11.64 -4.86 6.65
C ASN A 298 -11.08 -5.10 5.24
N VAL A 299 -11.90 -4.92 4.20
CA VAL A 299 -11.51 -5.10 2.80
C VAL A 299 -12.11 -3.98 1.95
N ASP A 300 -11.31 -3.42 1.04
CA ASP A 300 -11.76 -2.38 0.12
C ASP A 300 -12.55 -3.03 -1.03
N CYS A 301 -13.49 -2.31 -1.64
CA CYS A 301 -14.38 -2.89 -2.66
C CYS A 301 -13.66 -3.42 -3.90
N ASP A 302 -12.41 -3.00 -4.16
CA ASP A 302 -11.51 -3.40 -5.24
C ASP A 302 -10.40 -4.37 -4.80
N MET A 303 -10.47 -4.89 -3.57
CA MET A 303 -9.51 -5.87 -3.05
C MET A 303 -10.19 -7.22 -2.90
N PHE A 304 -9.56 -8.27 -3.41
CA PHE A 304 -10.05 -9.64 -3.27
C PHE A 304 -8.99 -10.55 -2.65
N THR A 305 -9.42 -11.72 -2.16
CA THR A 305 -8.51 -12.71 -1.59
C THR A 305 -7.84 -13.52 -2.70
N ASN A 306 -6.51 -13.50 -2.73
CA ASN A 306 -5.70 -14.27 -3.69
C ASN A 306 -5.29 -15.65 -3.15
N ASN A 307 -5.52 -15.90 -1.87
CA ASN A 307 -5.32 -17.17 -1.19
C ASN A 307 -6.59 -17.44 -0.35
N PRO A 308 -7.29 -18.56 -0.56
CA PRO A 308 -8.54 -18.83 0.14
C PRO A 308 -8.33 -19.11 1.63
N GLN A 309 -7.12 -19.47 2.05
CA GLN A 309 -6.74 -19.72 3.43
C GLN A 309 -6.27 -18.46 4.17
N VAL A 310 -6.38 -17.26 3.58
CA VAL A 310 -5.87 -16.01 4.17
C VAL A 310 -6.40 -15.76 5.59
N VAL A 311 -7.66 -16.11 5.86
CA VAL A 311 -8.25 -15.99 7.20
C VAL A 311 -7.58 -16.96 8.18
N LEU A 312 -7.28 -18.19 7.77
CA LEU A 312 -6.57 -19.17 8.59
C LEU A 312 -5.13 -18.72 8.87
N HIS A 313 -4.43 -18.16 7.89
CA HIS A 313 -3.12 -17.56 8.09
C HIS A 313 -3.16 -16.42 9.11
N ALA A 314 -4.18 -15.55 9.03
CA ALA A 314 -4.38 -14.50 10.03
C ALA A 314 -4.64 -15.09 11.43
N MET A 315 -5.43 -16.17 11.54
CA MET A 315 -5.66 -16.86 12.82
C MET A 315 -4.37 -17.46 13.39
N CYS A 316 -3.48 -18.01 12.55
CA CYS A 316 -2.17 -18.49 13.02
C CYS A 316 -1.36 -17.39 13.71
N LEU A 317 -1.42 -16.16 13.19
CA LEU A 317 -0.72 -15.01 13.75
C LEU A 317 -1.43 -14.45 14.98
N LEU A 318 -2.76 -14.36 14.98
CA LEU A 318 -3.54 -13.83 16.11
C LEU A 318 -3.53 -14.78 17.33
N LEU A 319 -3.69 -16.09 17.10
CA LEU A 319 -3.78 -17.11 18.15
C LEU A 319 -2.42 -17.73 18.51
N GLY A 320 -1.39 -17.49 17.68
CA GLY A 320 -0.07 -18.09 17.81
C GLY A 320 0.88 -17.39 18.78
N PHE A 321 0.51 -16.24 19.34
CA PHE A 321 1.28 -15.60 20.41
C PHE A 321 0.83 -16.13 21.79
N ASP A 322 1.77 -16.30 22.72
CA ASP A 322 1.48 -16.78 24.08
C ASP A 322 0.69 -15.76 24.92
N ASP A 323 0.69 -14.49 24.50
CA ASP A 323 -0.01 -13.38 25.14
C ASP A 323 -0.90 -12.68 24.09
N GLU A 324 -2.19 -13.03 24.06
CA GLU A 324 -3.22 -12.44 23.19
C GLU A 324 -3.31 -10.92 23.33
N VAL A 325 -2.75 -10.33 24.40
CA VAL A 325 -2.76 -8.88 24.67
C VAL A 325 -1.73 -8.13 23.82
N ARG A 326 -0.80 -8.83 23.13
CA ARG A 326 0.28 -8.19 22.34
C ARG A 326 0.01 -8.12 20.83
N SER A 327 -1.08 -8.69 20.32
CA SER A 327 -1.42 -8.66 18.89
C SER A 327 -2.70 -7.87 18.67
N GLY A 328 -2.57 -6.69 18.06
CA GLY A 328 -3.72 -5.81 17.83
C GLY A 328 -4.42 -6.02 16.49
N PHE A 329 -3.64 -6.31 15.44
CA PHE A 329 -4.11 -6.64 14.10
C PHE A 329 -3.04 -7.43 13.35
N VAL A 330 -3.46 -8.09 12.27
CA VAL A 330 -2.55 -8.72 11.30
C VAL A 330 -2.59 -7.90 10.03
N GLN A 331 -1.40 -7.50 9.55
CA GLN A 331 -1.26 -6.87 8.25
C GLN A 331 -0.73 -7.87 7.20
N ALA A 332 -1.47 -8.14 6.14
CA ALA A 332 -1.00 -8.77 4.92
C ALA A 332 -0.54 -7.69 3.90
N PRO A 333 0.43 -8.03 3.04
CA PRO A 333 0.90 -7.12 2.01
C PRO A 333 -0.12 -7.03 0.87
N GLN A 334 -0.52 -5.80 0.53
CA GLN A 334 -1.38 -5.55 -0.62
C GLN A 334 -0.60 -5.76 -1.92
N ARG A 335 -1.22 -6.45 -2.89
CA ARG A 335 -0.67 -6.66 -4.23
C ARG A 335 -1.69 -6.20 -5.26
N PHE A 336 -1.27 -5.29 -6.12
CA PHE A 336 -2.14 -4.74 -7.16
C PHE A 336 -2.14 -5.64 -8.39
N TYR A 337 -3.33 -5.97 -8.89
CA TYR A 337 -3.49 -6.70 -10.15
C TYR A 337 -3.41 -5.74 -11.35
N GLY A 338 -3.23 -6.28 -12.55
CA GLY A 338 -3.08 -5.45 -13.77
C GLY A 338 -1.77 -4.66 -13.83
N GLY A 339 -0.74 -5.11 -13.10
CA GLY A 339 0.58 -4.49 -13.13
C GLY A 339 1.20 -4.53 -14.53
N LEU A 340 1.59 -3.37 -15.04
CA LEU A 340 2.28 -3.27 -16.32
C LEU A 340 3.71 -3.80 -16.22
N LYS A 341 4.21 -4.36 -17.32
CA LYS A 341 5.59 -4.81 -17.43
C LYS A 341 6.54 -3.66 -17.06
N ASP A 342 7.52 -3.97 -16.21
CA ASP A 342 8.54 -3.04 -15.73
C ASP A 342 8.01 -1.83 -14.91
N ASP A 343 6.76 -1.88 -14.43
CA ASP A 343 6.16 -0.87 -13.54
C ASP A 343 6.51 0.58 -13.90
N PRO A 344 6.05 1.09 -15.06
CA PRO A 344 6.33 2.46 -15.51
C PRO A 344 5.87 3.53 -14.50
N PHE A 345 4.96 3.21 -13.59
CA PHE A 345 4.37 4.13 -12.62
C PHE A 345 4.94 4.01 -11.21
N GLY A 346 5.77 2.99 -10.94
CA GLY A 346 6.34 2.75 -9.61
C GLY A 346 5.25 2.45 -8.55
N ASN A 347 4.11 1.88 -8.96
CA ASN A 347 2.93 1.73 -8.11
C ASN A 347 2.78 0.34 -7.48
N GLN A 348 3.65 -0.61 -7.81
CA GLN A 348 3.57 -1.98 -7.28
C GLN A 348 3.97 -2.06 -5.80
N MET A 349 4.75 -1.08 -5.30
CA MET A 349 5.20 -0.95 -3.91
C MET A 349 5.93 -2.19 -3.31
N GLU A 350 6.31 -3.16 -4.15
CA GLU A 350 6.85 -4.46 -3.73
C GLU A 350 8.12 -4.33 -2.88
N VAL A 351 9.05 -3.46 -3.31
CA VAL A 351 10.32 -3.22 -2.60
C VAL A 351 10.08 -2.62 -1.21
N ILE A 352 9.07 -1.74 -1.08
CA ILE A 352 8.73 -1.12 0.22
C ILE A 352 8.24 -2.19 1.19
N PHE A 353 7.32 -3.06 0.77
CA PHE A 353 6.80 -4.13 1.63
C PHE A 353 7.86 -5.17 1.99
N GLN A 354 8.71 -5.58 1.05
CA GLN A 354 9.76 -6.57 1.31
C GLN A 354 10.89 -6.00 2.18
N LYS A 355 11.34 -4.77 1.94
CA LYS A 355 12.53 -4.23 2.61
C LYS A 355 12.17 -3.49 3.89
N LEU A 356 11.33 -2.47 3.78
CA LEU A 356 10.92 -1.65 4.90
C LEU A 356 9.85 -2.36 5.74
N GLY A 357 8.91 -3.04 5.10
CA GLY A 357 7.83 -3.74 5.78
C GLY A 357 8.33 -4.85 6.72
N TRP A 358 9.20 -5.74 6.26
CA TRP A 358 9.80 -6.76 7.13
C TRP A 358 10.68 -6.17 8.23
N GLY A 359 11.35 -5.05 7.96
CA GLY A 359 12.12 -4.30 8.95
C GLY A 359 11.26 -3.78 10.10
N ILE A 360 10.16 -3.10 9.77
CA ILE A 360 9.19 -2.57 10.74
C ILE A 360 8.49 -3.71 11.50
N ALA A 361 8.20 -4.82 10.81
CA ALA A 361 7.63 -6.02 11.44
C ALA A 361 8.56 -6.61 12.52
N GLY A 362 9.88 -6.44 12.39
CA GLY A 362 10.84 -6.85 13.40
C GLY A 362 10.93 -5.94 14.63
N LEU A 363 10.47 -4.68 14.52
CA LEU A 363 10.46 -3.70 15.60
C LEU A 363 9.19 -3.80 16.46
N GLN A 364 8.03 -3.55 15.86
CA GLN A 364 6.74 -3.52 16.57
C GLN A 364 5.57 -4.12 15.76
N GLY A 365 5.74 -4.36 14.46
CA GLY A 365 4.64 -4.74 13.56
C GLY A 365 4.37 -3.64 12.54
N MET A 366 3.85 -4.03 11.37
CA MET A 366 3.55 -3.09 10.27
C MET A 366 2.42 -2.13 10.66
N PHE A 367 2.42 -0.91 10.12
CA PHE A 367 1.30 0.02 10.29
C PHE A 367 0.09 -0.43 9.45
N TYR A 368 -1.10 0.05 9.83
CA TYR A 368 -2.36 -0.30 9.16
C TYR A 368 -2.44 0.31 7.75
N GLY A 369 -2.59 -0.53 6.73
CA GLY A 369 -2.60 -0.17 5.31
C GLY A 369 -3.96 0.21 4.72
N GLY A 370 -5.03 0.28 5.53
CA GLY A 370 -6.38 0.66 5.06
C GLY A 370 -7.29 -0.50 4.67
N THR A 371 -6.75 -1.70 4.54
CA THR A 371 -7.40 -3.01 4.34
C THR A 371 -6.75 -3.94 5.38
N GLU A 372 -7.56 -4.63 6.19
CA GLU A 372 -7.30 -5.76 7.11
C GLU A 372 -7.82 -5.59 8.55
N SER A 373 -7.53 -6.57 9.41
CA SER A 373 -8.35 -6.95 10.54
C SER A 373 -7.92 -6.36 11.88
N PRO A 374 -8.60 -5.33 12.42
CA PRO A 374 -8.43 -4.95 13.82
C PRO A 374 -9.13 -5.95 14.76
N SER A 375 -8.50 -6.28 15.88
CA SER A 375 -9.12 -7.01 17.01
C SER A 375 -10.04 -6.08 17.82
N TYR A 376 -11.22 -6.57 18.23
CA TYR A 376 -12.23 -5.81 18.99
C TYR A 376 -11.69 -5.26 20.34
N LYS A 377 -10.74 -5.95 20.97
CA LYS A 377 -10.15 -5.57 22.27
C LYS A 377 -9.25 -4.31 22.19
N GLU A 378 -8.76 -3.91 21.02
CA GLU A 378 -7.90 -2.73 20.83
C GLU A 378 -8.70 -1.42 20.66
N LEU A 379 -9.90 -1.49 20.07
CA LEU A 379 -10.77 -0.33 19.89
C LEU A 379 -11.34 0.19 21.21
N GLN A 380 -11.52 -0.70 22.20
CA GLN A 380 -11.94 -0.34 23.56
C GLN A 380 -10.84 0.34 24.39
N LYS A 381 -9.56 0.14 24.02
CA LYS A 381 -8.38 0.68 24.73
C LYS A 381 -7.96 2.09 24.29
N LYS A 382 -8.58 2.65 23.25
CA LYS A 382 -8.16 3.91 22.60
C LYS A 382 -8.87 5.16 23.15
N PHE A 383 -9.03 5.24 24.47
CA PHE A 383 -9.49 6.43 25.21
C PHE A 383 -8.49 6.84 26.31
N GLY A 384 -7.36 7.45 25.92
CA GLY A 384 -6.41 8.19 26.78
C GLY A 384 -5.80 7.42 27.97
N THR A 385 -4.97 7.97 28.88
CA THR A 385 -3.85 8.93 28.84
C THR A 385 -2.94 8.53 30.01
N SER A 386 -1.64 8.27 29.82
CA SER A 386 -0.73 8.04 30.96
C SER A 386 0.64 8.70 30.78
N LYS A 387 1.08 9.39 31.83
CA LYS A 387 2.29 10.21 31.99
C LYS A 387 3.49 9.39 32.50
N GLU A 388 3.68 8.18 31.99
CA GLU A 388 4.77 7.27 32.41
C GLU A 388 5.65 6.86 31.23
N LEU A 389 5.83 7.79 30.28
CA LEU A 389 6.83 7.71 29.21
C LEU A 389 7.71 8.97 29.19
N ILE A 390 8.01 9.49 30.39
CA ILE A 390 8.84 10.69 30.62
C ILE A 390 10.09 10.36 31.49
N GLU A 391 10.19 9.15 32.06
CA GLU A 391 11.23 8.81 33.05
C GLU A 391 12.22 7.71 32.58
N SER A 392 12.43 7.53 31.27
CA SER A 392 13.38 6.53 30.71
C SER A 392 14.45 7.16 29.80
N ALA A 393 14.70 8.46 29.96
CA ALA A 393 15.65 9.25 29.16
C ALA A 393 16.81 9.84 29.99
N ARG A 394 17.20 9.22 31.12
CA ARG A 394 18.17 9.81 32.05
C ARG A 394 19.49 9.05 32.29
N THR A 395 19.71 7.91 31.64
CA THR A 395 20.86 7.02 32.01
C THR A 395 21.73 6.59 30.83
N ILE A 396 21.78 7.43 29.78
CA ILE A 396 22.74 7.30 28.67
C ILE A 396 23.73 8.50 28.68
N ILE A 397 23.51 9.47 29.56
CA ILE A 397 24.36 10.66 29.78
C ILE A 397 25.34 10.37 30.93
N SER A 398 26.41 9.61 30.67
CA SER A 398 27.59 9.53 31.56
C SER A 398 28.71 8.72 30.91
N GLY A 399 29.34 9.31 29.89
CA GLY A 399 30.48 8.71 29.20
C GLY A 399 31.75 8.60 30.05
N ASP A 400 32.70 7.78 29.60
CA ASP A 400 34.13 8.08 29.70
C ASP A 400 34.99 7.20 28.76
N MET A 401 36.14 7.77 28.35
CA MET A 401 37.03 7.38 27.23
C MET A 401 38.35 6.68 27.67
N PHE A 402 39.19 6.37 26.65
CA PHE A 402 40.64 6.03 26.59
C PHE A 402 40.95 4.53 26.39
N ALA A 403 41.90 4.10 25.53
CA ALA A 403 43.11 4.72 24.99
C ALA A 403 43.49 4.22 23.57
N ALA A 404 44.28 5.03 22.85
CA ALA A 404 44.77 4.78 21.49
C ALA A 404 46.18 4.15 21.46
N GLN A 405 46.48 3.38 20.41
CA GLN A 405 47.83 2.91 20.05
C GLN A 405 48.33 3.64 18.79
N THR A 406 49.62 3.99 18.85
CA THR A 406 50.40 4.79 17.90
C THR A 406 50.67 4.08 16.58
N VAL A 407 50.41 4.76 15.46
CA VAL A 407 50.81 4.37 14.10
C VAL A 407 51.65 5.50 13.49
N ASP A 408 52.72 5.11 12.80
CA ASP A 408 53.77 5.95 12.21
C ASP A 408 53.25 6.88 11.09
N ILE A 409 53.31 8.19 11.34
CA ILE A 409 52.74 9.29 10.54
C ILE A 409 53.61 9.77 9.34
N PRO A 410 54.96 9.70 9.34
CA PRO A 410 55.78 10.33 8.29
C PRO A 410 55.61 9.75 6.87
N SER A 411 55.24 8.48 6.73
CA SER A 411 55.11 7.80 5.43
C SER A 411 53.83 8.14 4.65
N ARG A 412 52.89 8.89 5.25
CA ARG A 412 51.58 9.20 4.66
C ARG A 412 51.35 10.70 4.43
N ILE A 413 52.33 11.56 4.75
CA ILE A 413 52.19 13.02 4.65
C ILE A 413 51.94 13.49 3.21
N GLU A 414 52.50 12.80 2.21
CA GLU A 414 52.34 13.16 0.81
C GLU A 414 50.93 12.85 0.28
N VAL A 415 50.39 11.66 0.61
CA VAL A 415 48.99 11.30 0.34
C VAL A 415 48.04 12.17 1.16
N ALA A 416 48.38 12.49 2.42
CA ALA A 416 47.60 13.37 3.29
C ALA A 416 47.49 14.79 2.73
N LYS A 417 48.55 15.33 2.10
CA LYS A 417 48.53 16.64 1.42
C LYS A 417 47.61 16.65 0.19
N GLU A 418 47.55 15.54 -0.55
CA GLU A 418 46.71 15.38 -1.73
C GLU A 418 45.21 15.32 -1.36
N VAL A 419 44.85 14.55 -0.32
CA VAL A 419 43.47 14.46 0.19
C VAL A 419 43.04 15.64 1.08
N SER A 420 43.97 16.47 1.58
CA SER A 420 43.67 17.65 2.40
C SER A 420 43.57 18.95 1.60
N SER A 421 43.71 18.91 0.27
CA SER A 421 43.57 20.12 -0.56
C SER A 421 42.09 20.56 -0.61
N CYS A 422 41.83 21.86 -0.55
CA CYS A 422 40.46 22.41 -0.62
C CYS A 422 39.77 22.14 -1.96
N SER A 423 40.53 21.75 -2.99
CA SER A 423 40.02 21.32 -4.30
C SER A 423 39.74 19.82 -4.41
N TYR A 424 40.09 19.01 -3.40
CA TYR A 424 39.81 17.58 -3.39
C TYR A 424 38.30 17.28 -3.29
N GLU A 425 37.56 18.15 -2.60
CA GLU A 425 36.11 18.03 -2.39
C GLU A 425 35.26 18.87 -3.36
N THR A 426 35.86 19.70 -4.21
CA THR A 426 35.15 20.32 -5.34
C THR A 426 34.80 19.24 -6.37
N GLY A 427 33.66 18.58 -6.15
CA GLY A 427 33.13 17.50 -6.99
C GLY A 427 32.84 16.17 -6.28
N THR A 428 32.82 16.07 -4.95
CA THR A 428 32.68 14.76 -4.27
C THR A 428 31.23 14.28 -4.04
N CYS A 429 30.20 15.06 -4.39
CA CYS A 429 28.81 14.58 -4.36
C CYS A 429 28.57 13.38 -5.30
N TRP A 430 29.45 13.17 -6.28
CA TRP A 430 29.38 12.06 -7.23
C TRP A 430 29.54 10.69 -6.60
N ALA A 431 30.44 10.53 -5.63
CA ALA A 431 30.64 9.25 -4.97
C ALA A 431 29.41 8.84 -4.17
N LEU A 432 28.84 9.77 -3.40
CA LEU A 432 27.60 9.57 -2.65
C LEU A 432 26.42 9.27 -3.58
N PHE A 433 26.30 10.00 -4.67
CA PHE A 433 25.29 9.78 -5.70
C PHE A 433 25.40 8.38 -6.32
N LEU A 434 26.60 7.96 -6.74
CA LEU A 434 26.83 6.64 -7.33
C LEU A 434 26.60 5.53 -6.31
N VAL A 435 27.08 5.70 -5.07
CA VAL A 435 26.87 4.74 -3.99
C VAL A 435 25.38 4.58 -3.69
N TYR A 436 24.61 5.66 -3.61
CA TYR A 436 23.16 5.60 -3.41
C TYR A 436 22.44 4.88 -4.56
N ASN A 437 22.79 5.19 -5.81
CA ASN A 437 22.17 4.56 -6.97
C ASN A 437 22.52 3.08 -7.08
N ILE A 438 23.78 2.70 -6.83
CA ILE A 438 24.21 1.31 -6.80
C ILE A 438 23.51 0.56 -5.65
N TYR A 439 23.46 1.16 -4.46
CA TYR A 439 22.77 0.59 -3.30
C TYR A 439 21.30 0.30 -3.64
N THR A 440 20.56 1.30 -4.14
CA THR A 440 19.13 1.14 -4.43
C THR A 440 18.89 0.17 -5.59
N PHE A 441 19.76 0.18 -6.60
CA PHE A 441 19.72 -0.79 -7.69
C PHE A 441 19.90 -2.22 -7.16
N MET A 442 20.91 -2.46 -6.33
CA MET A 442 21.14 -3.76 -5.71
C MET A 442 19.96 -4.19 -4.83
N GLU A 443 19.30 -3.26 -4.13
CA GLU A 443 18.11 -3.56 -3.31
C GLU A 443 16.93 -4.04 -4.16
N TYR A 444 16.73 -3.42 -5.33
CA TYR A 444 15.71 -3.84 -6.30
C TYR A 444 16.03 -5.20 -6.92
N MET A 445 17.29 -5.43 -7.28
CA MET A 445 17.71 -6.72 -7.83
C MET A 445 17.56 -7.86 -6.79
N ASP A 446 17.81 -7.58 -5.51
CA ASP A 446 17.59 -8.54 -4.41
C ASP A 446 16.10 -8.86 -4.20
N CYS A 447 15.19 -7.92 -4.53
CA CYS A 447 13.73 -8.16 -4.60
C CYS A 447 13.29 -8.89 -5.88
N ARG A 448 14.20 -9.24 -6.79
CA ARG A 448 13.90 -9.82 -8.13
C ARG A 448 13.05 -8.92 -9.02
N VAL A 449 13.12 -7.60 -8.80
CA VAL A 449 12.45 -6.59 -9.63
C VAL A 449 13.39 -6.18 -10.78
N SER A 450 12.85 -5.84 -11.95
CA SER A 450 13.66 -5.53 -13.12
C SER A 450 14.45 -4.22 -12.97
N ALA A 451 15.59 -4.12 -13.65
CA ALA A 451 16.39 -2.89 -13.71
C ALA A 451 15.59 -1.70 -14.28
N ARG A 452 14.68 -1.98 -15.23
CA ARG A 452 13.79 -0.96 -15.80
C ARG A 452 12.77 -0.48 -14.77
N ALA A 453 12.21 -1.37 -13.95
CA ALA A 453 11.34 -1.00 -12.86
C ALA A 453 12.05 -0.17 -11.78
N TRP A 454 13.33 -0.45 -11.47
CA TRP A 454 14.14 0.43 -10.63
C TRP A 454 14.23 1.85 -11.23
N TRP A 455 14.58 1.95 -12.51
CA TRP A 455 14.68 3.25 -13.20
C TRP A 455 13.35 4.01 -13.21
N ASN A 456 12.26 3.30 -13.53
CA ASN A 456 10.92 3.87 -13.54
C ASN A 456 10.51 4.38 -12.15
N ASN A 457 10.83 3.63 -11.09
CA ASN A 457 10.60 4.09 -9.73
C ASN A 457 11.41 5.35 -9.39
N GLN A 458 12.70 5.41 -9.75
CA GLN A 458 13.52 6.62 -9.54
C GLN A 458 12.90 7.84 -10.22
N ARG A 459 12.45 7.68 -11.47
CA ARG A 459 11.74 8.72 -12.24
C ARG A 459 10.43 9.13 -11.55
N MET A 460 9.62 8.17 -11.13
CA MET A 460 8.32 8.44 -10.51
C MET A 460 8.44 9.06 -9.12
N GLN A 461 9.47 8.72 -8.33
CA GLN A 461 9.78 9.41 -7.08
C GLN A 461 10.08 10.89 -7.30
N ARG A 462 10.81 11.25 -8.36
CA ARG A 462 11.04 12.66 -8.72
C ARG A 462 9.75 13.36 -9.15
N ILE A 463 8.95 12.72 -10.00
CA ILE A 463 7.67 13.29 -10.46
C ILE A 463 6.72 13.51 -9.28
N THR A 464 6.51 12.51 -8.43
CA THR A 464 5.59 12.59 -7.28
C THR A 464 6.08 13.58 -6.21
N SER A 465 7.38 13.62 -5.92
CA SER A 465 7.93 14.61 -4.98
C SER A 465 7.77 16.05 -5.47
N ALA A 466 8.02 16.31 -6.76
CA ALA A 466 7.84 17.62 -7.36
C ALA A 466 6.37 18.01 -7.57
N SER A 467 5.43 17.06 -7.55
CA SER A 467 4.01 17.29 -7.79
C SER A 467 3.16 17.08 -6.54
N SER A 468 2.67 15.86 -6.32
CA SER A 468 1.69 15.52 -5.31
C SER A 468 2.18 15.81 -3.90
N TRP A 469 3.44 15.50 -3.57
CA TRP A 469 3.97 15.74 -2.22
C TRP A 469 4.14 17.24 -1.93
N LEU A 470 4.66 18.00 -2.91
CA LEU A 470 4.79 19.45 -2.79
C LEU A 470 3.43 20.12 -2.61
N LEU A 471 2.45 19.77 -3.44
CA LEU A 471 1.10 20.34 -3.36
C LEU A 471 0.36 19.90 -2.10
N ALA A 472 0.55 18.65 -1.65
CA ALA A 472 0.00 18.18 -0.38
C ALA A 472 0.59 18.95 0.81
N PHE A 473 1.92 19.15 0.83
CA PHE A 473 2.58 19.95 1.85
C PHE A 473 2.03 21.39 1.90
N LEU A 474 1.92 22.04 0.74
CA LEU A 474 1.37 23.39 0.65
C LEU A 474 -0.09 23.45 1.12
N THR A 475 -0.91 22.47 0.73
CA THR A 475 -2.31 22.39 1.14
C THR A 475 -2.43 22.23 2.65
N VAL A 476 -1.65 21.35 3.26
CA VAL A 476 -1.63 21.16 4.71
C VAL A 476 -1.14 22.41 5.41
N LEU A 477 -0.08 23.06 4.92
CA LEU A 477 0.44 24.31 5.46
C LEU A 477 -0.65 25.41 5.46
N LEU A 478 -1.30 25.63 4.32
CA LEU A 478 -2.38 26.62 4.19
C LEU A 478 -3.55 26.31 5.13
N LYS A 479 -3.91 25.03 5.27
CA LYS A 479 -4.93 24.60 6.23
C LYS A 479 -4.52 24.89 7.68
N THR A 480 -3.27 24.60 8.06
CA THR A 480 -2.78 24.89 9.42
C THR A 480 -2.74 26.39 9.72
N LEU A 481 -2.60 27.23 8.69
CA LEU A 481 -2.68 28.69 8.79
C LEU A 481 -4.12 29.23 8.72
N GLY A 482 -5.14 28.37 8.54
CA GLY A 482 -6.55 28.77 8.43
C GLY A 482 -6.92 29.42 7.11
N LEU A 483 -6.08 29.28 6.06
CA LEU A 483 -6.26 29.93 4.76
C LEU A 483 -7.02 29.08 3.74
N SER A 484 -7.23 27.79 4.00
CA SER A 484 -7.89 26.86 3.08
C SER A 484 -8.50 25.64 3.78
N GLU A 485 -9.56 25.07 3.21
CA GLU A 485 -10.12 23.78 3.61
C GLU A 485 -9.68 22.67 2.64
N THR A 486 -9.32 21.50 3.17
CA THR A 486 -8.97 20.32 2.37
C THR A 486 -10.23 19.60 1.90
N VAL A 487 -10.44 19.51 0.59
CA VAL A 487 -11.52 18.71 -0.02
C VAL A 487 -11.00 17.29 -0.30
N PHE A 488 -11.76 16.28 0.13
CA PHE A 488 -11.50 14.88 -0.21
C PHE A 488 -12.36 14.48 -1.41
N GLU A 489 -11.71 14.09 -2.51
CA GLU A 489 -12.36 13.62 -3.73
C GLU A 489 -12.09 12.12 -3.90
N VAL A 490 -13.13 11.36 -4.23
CA VAL A 490 -13.02 9.92 -4.47
C VAL A 490 -12.56 9.72 -5.91
N THR A 491 -11.46 9.00 -6.09
CA THR A 491 -10.95 8.64 -7.43
C THR A 491 -11.83 7.57 -8.08
N ARG A 492 -12.04 7.70 -9.39
CA ARG A 492 -12.75 6.70 -10.18
C ARG A 492 -11.95 5.40 -10.26
N LYS A 493 -12.63 4.28 -10.09
CA LYS A 493 -12.13 2.92 -10.34
C LYS A 493 -12.63 2.49 -11.72
N ASP A 494 -11.71 2.35 -12.66
CA ASP A 494 -12.03 1.93 -14.03
C ASP A 494 -12.12 0.41 -14.13
N ASN A 495 -13.09 -0.07 -14.92
CA ASN A 495 -13.47 -1.48 -15.00
C ASN A 495 -13.09 -2.16 -16.32
N LYS A 496 -12.19 -1.57 -17.12
CA LYS A 496 -11.79 -2.13 -18.42
C LYS A 496 -10.80 -3.28 -18.23
N SER A 497 -11.28 -4.44 -17.82
CA SER A 497 -10.53 -5.71 -17.84
C SER A 497 -11.27 -6.82 -18.58
N THR A 498 -12.34 -6.52 -19.31
CA THR A 498 -12.92 -7.46 -20.28
C THR A 498 -12.18 -7.26 -21.60
N PRO A 499 -11.44 -8.27 -22.11
CA PRO A 499 -10.96 -8.22 -23.49
C PRO A 499 -12.22 -8.31 -24.36
N ASP A 500 -12.58 -7.22 -25.01
CA ASP A 500 -13.64 -7.23 -26.01
C ASP A 500 -13.17 -8.20 -27.10
N SER A 501 -14.00 -9.17 -27.43
CA SER A 501 -13.69 -10.13 -28.49
C SER A 501 -13.80 -9.43 -29.85
N GLY A 502 -12.74 -8.75 -30.27
CA GLY A 502 -12.69 -8.07 -31.57
C GLY A 502 -11.34 -7.40 -31.87
N ASP A 503 -10.58 -8.00 -32.77
CA ASP A 503 -9.37 -7.50 -33.45
C ASP A 503 -8.03 -7.48 -32.68
N ASP A 504 -7.38 -8.64 -32.75
CA ASP A 504 -6.00 -8.92 -32.36
C ASP A 504 -5.02 -8.27 -33.37
N SER A 505 -4.63 -7.00 -33.15
CA SER A 505 -3.35 -6.44 -33.62
C SER A 505 -3.06 -4.97 -33.22
N THR A 506 -3.99 -4.26 -32.57
CA THR A 506 -3.80 -2.82 -32.25
C THR A 506 -3.91 -2.43 -30.77
N GLU A 507 -4.36 -3.31 -29.88
CA GLU A 507 -4.69 -2.92 -28.49
C GLU A 507 -3.49 -2.75 -27.54
N ASP A 508 -2.37 -3.43 -27.79
CA ASP A 508 -1.14 -3.26 -26.98
C ASP A 508 -0.55 -1.84 -27.10
N ALA A 509 -0.92 -1.09 -28.14
CA ALA A 509 -0.49 0.30 -28.32
C ALA A 509 -1.30 1.32 -27.50
N ASP A 510 -2.55 0.99 -27.13
CA ASP A 510 -3.47 1.93 -26.46
C ASP A 510 -3.53 1.76 -24.93
N LEU A 511 -3.11 0.62 -24.38
CA LEU A 511 -2.96 0.41 -22.92
C LEU A 511 -1.92 1.35 -22.27
N GLY A 512 -1.04 1.96 -23.07
CA GLY A 512 -0.03 2.92 -22.62
C GLY A 512 -0.43 4.40 -22.77
N ARG A 513 -1.58 4.70 -23.37
CA ARG A 513 -1.96 6.07 -23.73
C ARG A 513 -2.99 6.64 -22.74
N PHE A 514 -2.47 7.20 -21.65
CA PHE A 514 -3.31 7.83 -20.64
C PHE A 514 -3.74 9.26 -21.05
N THR A 515 -4.99 9.59 -20.73
CA THR A 515 -5.50 10.95 -20.73
C THR A 515 -4.80 11.73 -19.62
N PHE A 516 -3.87 12.60 -19.99
CA PHE A 516 -3.49 13.70 -19.11
C PHE A 516 -4.73 14.58 -18.95
N ASP A 517 -5.30 14.58 -17.76
CA ASP A 517 -6.22 15.65 -17.41
C ASP A 517 -5.44 16.96 -17.36
N SER A 518 -6.13 18.09 -17.54
CA SER A 518 -5.53 19.42 -17.38
C SER A 518 -5.22 19.73 -15.91
N SER A 519 -4.73 18.74 -15.15
CA SER A 519 -4.52 18.81 -13.71
C SER A 519 -3.35 19.73 -13.39
N PRO A 520 -3.54 20.69 -12.46
CA PRO A 520 -2.48 21.55 -11.96
C PRO A 520 -1.31 20.78 -11.33
N VAL A 521 -1.50 19.50 -10.97
CA VAL A 521 -0.48 18.62 -10.40
C VAL A 521 0.75 18.48 -11.31
N PHE A 522 0.58 18.60 -12.63
CA PHE A 522 1.69 18.49 -13.59
C PHE A 522 2.42 19.82 -13.84
N ILE A 523 1.91 20.96 -13.35
CA ILE A 523 2.54 22.26 -13.58
C ILE A 523 3.95 22.32 -12.97
N PRO A 524 4.19 21.98 -11.68
CA PRO A 524 5.52 22.12 -11.11
C PRO A 524 6.57 21.20 -11.76
N PRO A 525 6.32 19.90 -12.03
CA PRO A 525 7.27 19.06 -12.76
C PRO A 525 7.57 19.59 -14.17
N THR A 526 6.54 20.06 -14.90
CA THR A 526 6.73 20.58 -16.27
C THR A 526 7.57 21.86 -16.26
N ALA A 527 7.29 22.78 -15.33
CA ALA A 527 8.09 23.98 -15.16
C ALA A 527 9.55 23.64 -14.81
N LEU A 528 9.77 22.68 -13.92
CA LEU A 528 11.10 22.21 -13.55
C LEU A 528 11.85 21.66 -14.76
N THR A 529 11.20 20.82 -15.58
CA THR A 529 11.79 20.28 -16.82
C THR A 529 12.18 21.39 -17.80
N ILE A 530 11.30 22.36 -18.04
CA ILE A 530 11.58 23.49 -18.94
C ILE A 530 12.79 24.30 -18.44
N VAL A 531 12.82 24.62 -17.14
CA VAL A 531 13.93 25.36 -16.53
C VAL A 531 15.25 24.59 -16.69
N ASN A 532 15.26 23.27 -16.51
CA ASN A 532 16.48 22.47 -16.66
C ASN A 532 16.94 22.37 -18.12
N ILE A 533 16.03 22.21 -19.08
CA ILE A 533 16.37 22.21 -20.51
C ILE A 533 16.99 23.55 -20.92
N VAL A 534 16.42 24.67 -20.46
CA VAL A 534 16.97 26.01 -20.70
C VAL A 534 18.35 26.15 -20.02
N ALA A 535 18.50 25.69 -18.78
CA ALA A 535 19.77 25.75 -18.06
C ALA A 535 20.87 24.93 -18.76
N ILE A 536 20.57 23.71 -19.24
CA ILE A 536 21.51 22.89 -20.02
C ILE A 536 21.88 23.59 -21.32
N SER A 537 20.91 24.17 -22.03
CA SER A 537 21.13 24.85 -23.30
C SER A 537 22.01 26.09 -23.14
N VAL A 538 21.70 26.94 -22.16
CA VAL A 538 22.49 28.13 -21.81
C VAL A 538 23.88 27.73 -21.29
N GLY A 539 23.96 26.67 -20.48
CA GLY A 539 25.22 26.15 -19.97
C GLY A 539 26.13 25.64 -21.07
N ALA A 540 25.58 24.88 -22.04
CA ALA A 540 26.31 24.39 -23.20
C ALA A 540 26.79 25.55 -24.09
N TRP A 541 25.93 26.54 -24.33
CA TRP A 541 26.32 27.76 -25.05
C TRP A 541 27.49 28.48 -24.37
N ARG A 542 27.41 28.68 -23.04
CA ARG A 542 28.47 29.32 -22.26
C ARG A 542 29.76 28.52 -22.26
N ALA A 543 29.70 27.20 -22.18
CA ALA A 543 30.87 26.34 -22.24
C ALA A 543 31.59 26.48 -23.60
N VAL A 544 30.85 26.43 -24.70
CA VAL A 544 31.40 26.62 -26.06
C VAL A 544 31.99 28.02 -26.23
N TYR A 545 31.26 29.05 -25.80
CA TYR A 545 31.73 30.44 -25.89
C TYR A 545 32.99 30.68 -25.05
N ALA A 546 33.02 30.20 -23.81
CA ALA A 546 34.17 30.28 -22.91
C ALA A 546 35.42 29.58 -23.49
N THR A 547 35.24 28.42 -24.15
CA THR A 547 36.34 27.73 -24.85
C THR A 547 36.84 28.50 -26.08
N ALA A 548 35.97 29.24 -26.76
CA ALA A 548 36.34 30.07 -27.91
C ALA A 548 37.11 31.33 -27.51
N GLU A 549 36.81 31.93 -26.36
CA GLU A 549 37.46 33.15 -25.86
C GLU A 549 38.61 32.91 -24.86
N GLY A 550 38.88 31.67 -24.48
CA GLY A 550 39.94 31.33 -23.52
C GLY A 550 39.67 31.79 -22.08
N VAL A 551 38.40 32.02 -21.71
CA VAL A 551 38.00 32.46 -20.37
C VAL A 551 37.53 31.25 -19.55
N PRO A 552 38.06 31.00 -18.33
CA PRO A 552 37.75 29.79 -17.55
C PRO A 552 36.44 29.89 -16.76
N SER A 553 35.34 30.33 -17.38
CA SER A 553 34.06 30.62 -16.70
C SER A 553 32.85 29.82 -17.23
N GLY A 554 33.08 28.59 -17.71
CA GLY A 554 32.02 27.67 -18.13
C GLY A 554 31.50 26.78 -16.98
N PRO A 555 30.26 26.28 -17.04
CA PRO A 555 29.76 25.28 -16.09
C PRO A 555 30.55 23.98 -16.18
N GLY A 556 30.79 23.32 -15.05
CA GLY A 556 31.50 22.05 -14.97
C GLY A 556 30.64 20.84 -15.38
N VAL A 557 31.30 19.69 -15.52
CA VAL A 557 30.65 18.41 -15.85
C VAL A 557 29.64 17.98 -14.77
N GLY A 558 29.89 18.35 -13.51
CA GLY A 558 28.99 18.09 -12.38
C GLY A 558 27.61 18.70 -12.58
N GLU A 559 27.57 19.97 -12.99
CA GLU A 559 26.34 20.73 -13.21
C GLU A 559 25.53 20.12 -14.36
N PHE A 560 26.17 19.74 -15.46
CA PHE A 560 25.47 19.09 -16.57
C PHE A 560 24.85 17.76 -16.17
N VAL A 561 25.52 16.95 -15.37
CA VAL A 561 24.95 15.67 -14.96
C VAL A 561 23.90 15.82 -13.87
N CYS A 562 24.03 16.78 -12.95
CA CYS A 562 22.95 17.09 -12.02
C CYS A 562 21.69 17.54 -12.77
N CYS A 563 21.83 18.43 -13.76
CA CYS A 563 20.70 18.88 -14.59
C CYS A 563 20.16 17.78 -15.52
N GLY A 564 21.01 16.87 -16.01
CA GLY A 564 20.57 15.76 -16.86
C GLY A 564 19.98 14.57 -16.09
N TRP A 565 20.33 14.43 -14.81
CA TRP A 565 19.74 13.43 -13.91
C TRP A 565 18.32 13.78 -13.49
N LEU A 566 18.09 15.08 -13.25
CA LEU A 566 16.80 15.64 -12.87
C LEU A 566 15.82 15.57 -14.04
#